data_AF-A0A7C2AEG5-F1
#
_entry.id   AF-A0A7C2AEG5-F1
#
_cell.length_a   1.000
_cell.length_b   1.000
_cell.length_c   1.000
_cell.angle_alpha   90.00
_cell.angle_beta   90.00
_cell.angle_gamma   90.00
#
_symmetry.space_group_name_H-M   'P 1'
#
loop_
_entity.id
_entity.type
_entity.pdbx_description
1 polymer ?
#
loop_
_entity_poly.entity_id
_entity_poly.type
_entity_poly.pdbx_seq_one_letter_code
_entity_poly.pdbx_strand_id
1 'polypeptide(L)'
;LNVAGMETVWAGNIPDSVNWEIKKWCYSDNSVEKEIELAHGEEMGRFNMGSTVILLYTENRIQWSNELSAECPVRMGQLLATIR
;
A
#
# COMPACT_ATOMS: atom_id res chain seq x y z
N LEU A 1 -2.26 13.57 -2.66
CA LEU A 1 -1.02 12.79 -2.44
C LEU A 1 -1.46 11.34 -2.60
N ASN A 2 -1.43 10.86 -3.84
CA ASN A 2 -2.25 9.71 -4.23
C ASN A 2 -1.40 8.43 -4.17
N VAL A 3 -2.04 7.33 -3.81
CA VAL A 3 -1.47 5.99 -3.96
C VAL A 3 -1.09 5.81 -5.43
N ALA A 4 0.20 5.62 -5.70
CA ALA A 4 0.74 5.66 -7.06
C ALA A 4 0.68 4.30 -7.77
N GLY A 5 0.51 3.20 -7.03
CA GLY A 5 0.43 1.86 -7.59
C GLY A 5 -0.35 0.90 -6.72
N MET A 6 -0.77 -0.19 -7.33
CA MET A 6 -1.35 -1.35 -6.68
C MET A 6 -0.76 -2.61 -7.28
N GLU A 7 -0.90 -3.73 -6.60
CA GLU A 7 -0.49 -5.03 -7.09
C GLU A 7 -1.63 -6.01 -6.85
N THR A 8 -1.87 -6.89 -7.81
CA THR A 8 -2.78 -8.03 -7.65
C THR A 8 -1.98 -9.31 -7.69
N VAL A 9 -2.47 -10.36 -7.05
CA VAL A 9 -1.74 -11.64 -6.96
C VAL A 9 -1.59 -12.36 -8.31
N TRP A 10 -2.36 -11.96 -9.33
CA TRP A 10 -2.29 -12.55 -10.68
C TRP A 10 -1.63 -11.65 -11.73
N ALA A 11 -1.80 -10.31 -11.66
CA ALA A 11 -1.24 -9.40 -12.67
C ALA A 11 0.02 -8.65 -12.20
N GLY A 12 0.45 -8.84 -10.95
CA GLY A 12 1.60 -8.13 -10.40
C GLY A 12 1.31 -6.63 -10.25
N ASN A 13 2.37 -5.82 -10.36
CA ASN A 13 2.33 -4.37 -10.12
C ASN A 13 1.63 -3.60 -11.25
N ILE A 14 0.74 -2.68 -10.88
CA ILE A 14 -0.11 -1.87 -11.74
C ILE A 14 -0.05 -0.40 -11.25
N PRO A 15 0.37 0.56 -12.09
CA PRO A 15 0.82 0.35 -13.45
C PRO A 15 2.23 -0.30 -13.47
N ASP A 16 2.46 -1.21 -14.42
CA ASP A 16 3.75 -1.88 -14.67
C ASP A 16 4.84 -0.90 -15.16
N SER A 17 4.43 0.24 -15.68
CA SER A 17 5.24 1.31 -16.25
C SER A 17 4.51 2.65 -16.08
N VAL A 18 5.23 3.77 -16.02
CA VAL A 18 4.60 5.10 -15.93
C VAL A 18 4.06 5.51 -17.30
N ASN A 19 3.00 4.84 -17.76
CA ASN A 19 2.22 5.23 -18.92
C ASN A 19 0.82 5.69 -18.48
N TRP A 20 0.29 6.72 -19.16
CA TRP A 20 -1.00 7.34 -18.79
C TRP A 20 -2.15 6.80 -19.64
N GLU A 21 -2.00 5.59 -20.18
CA GLU A 21 -3.02 4.96 -21.03
C GLU A 21 -4.04 4.21 -20.19
N ILE A 22 -5.31 4.28 -20.60
CA ILE A 22 -6.37 3.49 -19.96
C ILE A 22 -6.18 2.03 -20.35
N LYS A 23 -5.86 1.18 -19.36
CA LYS A 23 -5.80 -0.28 -19.53
C LYS A 23 -7.12 -0.92 -19.07
N LYS A 24 -7.66 -1.85 -19.87
CA LYS A 24 -8.85 -2.63 -19.55
C LYS A 24 -8.54 -4.11 -19.76
N TRP A 25 -8.85 -4.92 -18.75
CA TRP A 25 -8.76 -6.37 -18.81
C TRP A 25 -10.16 -6.98 -18.76
N CYS A 26 -10.40 -8.02 -19.56
CA CYS A 26 -11.63 -8.80 -19.55
C CYS A 26 -11.26 -10.26 -19.35
N TYR A 27 -11.73 -10.87 -18.28
CA TYR A 27 -11.38 -12.23 -17.87
C TYR A 27 -12.51 -13.23 -18.19
N SER A 28 -13.27 -13.00 -19.26
CA SER A 28 -14.57 -13.65 -19.49
C SER A 28 -14.54 -15.07 -20.09
N ASP A 29 -13.43 -15.53 -20.68
CA ASP A 29 -13.50 -16.68 -21.61
C ASP A 29 -12.28 -17.63 -21.60
N ASN A 30 -11.80 -18.09 -20.44
CA ASN A 30 -10.65 -19.03 -20.36
C ASN A 30 -9.40 -18.58 -21.16
N SER A 31 -9.34 -17.30 -21.54
CA SER A 31 -8.30 -16.69 -22.38
C SER A 31 -7.12 -16.18 -21.58
N VAL A 32 -7.22 -16.33 -20.25
CA VAL A 32 -6.16 -16.08 -19.29
C VAL A 32 -5.44 -17.41 -19.11
N GLU A 33 -4.10 -17.42 -19.19
CA GLU A 33 -3.31 -18.64 -18.93
C GLU A 33 -3.55 -19.24 -17.54
N LYS A 34 -4.17 -18.48 -16.63
CA LYS A 34 -4.49 -18.87 -15.26
C LYS A 34 -5.89 -18.41 -14.88
N GLU A 35 -6.73 -19.35 -14.47
CA GLU A 35 -8.03 -19.07 -13.86
C GLU A 35 -7.80 -18.30 -12.54
N ILE A 36 -8.47 -17.16 -12.38
CA ILE A 36 -8.33 -16.31 -11.19
C ILE A 36 -9.37 -16.77 -10.16
N GLU A 37 -8.98 -17.75 -9.35
CA GLU A 37 -9.78 -18.24 -8.22
C GLU A 37 -9.18 -17.75 -6.90
N LEU A 38 -10.02 -17.21 -6.01
CA LEU A 38 -9.63 -16.77 -4.66
C LEU A 38 -10.64 -17.32 -3.64
N ALA A 39 -10.13 -17.89 -2.56
CA ALA A 39 -10.96 -18.29 -1.43
C ALA A 39 -11.48 -17.06 -0.67
N HIS A 40 -12.51 -17.28 0.16
CA HIS A 40 -13.02 -16.22 1.02
C HIS A 40 -11.95 -15.73 1.99
N GLY A 41 -11.60 -14.44 1.90
CA GLY A 41 -10.58 -13.80 2.73
C GLY A 41 -9.15 -13.94 2.21
N GLU A 42 -8.96 -14.56 1.03
CA GLU A 42 -7.67 -14.62 0.37
C GLU A 42 -7.25 -13.25 -0.17
N GLU A 43 -5.94 -12.97 -0.16
CA GLU A 43 -5.40 -11.70 -0.62
C GLU A 43 -5.62 -11.54 -2.13
N MET A 44 -6.40 -10.52 -2.51
CA MET A 44 -6.61 -10.16 -3.90
C MET A 44 -5.49 -9.26 -4.44
N GLY A 45 -4.92 -8.43 -3.57
CA GLY A 45 -3.95 -7.43 -3.93
C GLY A 45 -3.69 -6.41 -2.83
N ARG A 46 -2.76 -5.51 -3.09
CA ARG A 46 -2.28 -4.47 -2.17
C ARG A 46 -2.04 -3.16 -2.89
N PHE A 47 -2.00 -2.07 -2.15
CA PHE A 47 -1.56 -0.79 -2.66
C PHE A 47 -0.06 -0.63 -2.44
N ASN A 48 0.68 -0.37 -3.52
CA ASN A 48 2.11 -0.16 -3.50
C ASN A 48 2.41 1.34 -3.42
N MET A 49 3.26 1.72 -2.46
CA MET A 49 3.51 3.10 -2.05
C MET A 49 2.27 3.77 -1.42
N GLY A 50 2.13 3.57 -0.10
CA GLY A 50 1.32 4.46 0.73
C GLY A 50 1.93 5.86 0.77
N SER A 51 1.10 6.85 1.08
CA SER A 51 1.53 8.22 1.34
C SER A 51 2.64 8.25 2.39
N THR A 52 3.89 8.50 1.99
CA THR A 52 4.96 8.77 2.96
C THR A 52 4.61 10.06 3.69
N VAL A 53 4.41 9.95 5.01
CA VAL A 53 4.24 11.12 5.87
C VAL A 53 5.60 11.44 6.50
N ILE A 54 6.16 12.59 6.16
CA ILE A 54 7.34 13.14 6.84
C ILE A 54 6.83 14.11 7.90
N LEU A 55 7.05 13.78 9.18
CA LEU A 55 6.65 14.63 10.30
C LEU A 55 7.85 15.48 10.73
N LEU A 56 7.73 16.81 10.62
CA LEU A 56 8.76 17.77 11.00
C LEU A 56 8.33 18.56 12.24
N TYR A 57 9.23 18.69 13.21
CA TYR A 57 8.97 19.41 14.46
C TYR A 57 10.18 20.23 14.88
N THR A 58 9.95 21.23 15.72
CA THR A 58 11.01 21.98 16.38
C THR A 58 11.81 21.06 17.29
N GLU A 59 13.10 21.34 17.41
CA GLU A 59 14.03 20.55 18.22
C GLU A 59 13.48 20.34 19.64
N ASN A 60 13.56 19.10 20.14
CA ASN A 60 13.14 18.70 21.49
C ASN A 60 11.65 18.87 21.83
N ARG A 61 10.76 19.12 20.86
CA ARG A 61 9.30 19.29 21.09
C ARG A 61 8.46 18.02 21.01
N ILE A 62 9.04 16.90 20.62
CA ILE A 62 8.34 15.62 20.47
C ILE A 62 8.98 14.55 21.34
N GLN A 63 8.11 13.75 21.95
CA GLN A 63 8.49 12.51 22.61
C GLN A 63 7.85 11.34 21.86
N TRP A 64 8.67 10.60 21.13
CA TRP A 64 8.26 9.39 20.40
C TRP A 64 7.85 8.27 21.36
N SER A 65 6.89 7.45 20.93
CA SER A 65 6.55 6.22 21.66
C SER A 65 7.73 5.25 21.63
N ASN A 66 8.02 4.62 22.77
CA ASN A 66 9.08 3.60 22.87
C ASN A 66 8.76 2.32 22.10
N GLU A 67 7.51 2.15 21.66
CA GLU A 67 7.06 1.00 20.85
C GLU A 67 7.45 1.15 19.37
N LEU A 68 7.88 2.35 18.95
CA LEU A 68 8.32 2.58 17.58
C LEU A 68 9.79 2.20 17.39
N SER A 69 10.03 1.38 16.37
CA SER A 69 11.36 1.10 15.84
C SER A 69 11.34 1.23 14.33
N ALA A 70 12.52 1.29 13.70
CA ALA A 70 12.60 1.18 12.25
C ALA A 70 11.84 -0.07 11.78
N GLU A 71 11.12 0.07 10.67
CA GLU A 71 10.34 -0.99 10.01
C GLU A 71 9.17 -1.57 10.82
N CYS A 72 8.87 -1.06 12.01
CA CYS A 72 7.73 -1.55 12.78
C CYS A 72 6.41 -1.20 12.05
N PRO A 73 5.47 -2.15 11.92
CA PRO A 73 4.18 -1.88 11.31
C PRO A 73 3.38 -0.92 12.18
N VAL A 74 2.81 0.12 11.55
CA VAL A 74 1.93 1.09 12.23
C VAL A 74 0.46 0.77 11.97
N ARG A 75 -0.40 1.03 12.97
CA ARG A 75 -1.85 0.85 12.87
C ARG A 75 -2.57 2.19 12.88
N MET A 76 -3.71 2.25 12.19
CA MET A 76 -4.58 3.42 12.24
C MET A 76 -5.03 3.69 13.68
N GLY A 77 -4.86 4.93 14.14
CA GLY A 77 -5.16 5.33 15.53
C GLY A 77 -4.06 5.01 16.56
N GLN A 78 -2.93 4.41 16.16
CA GLN A 78 -1.80 4.16 17.05
C GLN A 78 -1.16 5.49 17.50
N LEU A 79 -0.79 5.56 18.79
CA LEU A 79 0.00 6.68 19.30
C LEU A 79 1.43 6.59 18.78
N LEU A 80 1.82 7.55 17.94
CA LEU A 80 3.19 7.64 17.44
C LEU A 80 4.09 8.48 18.36
N ALA A 81 3.57 9.61 18.83
CA ALA A 81 4.32 10.53 19.69
C ALA A 81 3.38 11.46 20.47
N THR A 82 3.94 12.13 21.48
CA THR A 82 3.29 13.23 22.21
C THR A 82 4.08 14.51 22.06
N ILE A 83 3.39 15.65 22.19
CA ILE A 83 3.99 16.98 22.16
C ILE A 83 4.43 17.37 23.57
N ARG A 84 5.61 17.96 23.69
CA ARG A 84 6.12 18.60 24.92
C ARG A 84 5.76 20.08 24.99
#